data_AF-A0A975FC79-F1
#
_entry.id   AF-A0A975FC79-F1
#
_cell.length_a   1.000
_cell.length_b   1.000
_cell.length_c   1.000
_cell.angle_alpha   90.00
_cell.angle_beta   90.00
_cell.angle_gamma   90.00
#
_symmetry.space_group_name_H-M   'P 1'
#
loop_
_entity.id
_entity.type
_entity.pdbx_description
1 polymer ?
#
loop_
_entity_poly.entity_id
_entity_poly.type
_entity_poly.pdbx_seq_one_letter_code
_entity_poly.pdbx_strand_id
1 'polypeptide(L)'
;MAVALNGYGFSYQTMHPNKDTVISWGCVFKITFPNGKIYVGSDTASTARLDFFKYFGSPRKAKTDMLHELGAYLTTGDAYVLQKEILYAQENVKVGDILRVEQQYIKALNAKDPSIGYNR
;
A
#
# COMPACT_ATOMS: atom_id res chain seq x y z
N MET A 1 -35.33 -12.95 32.71
CA MET A 1 -34.36 -11.85 32.84
C MET A 1 -33.25 -12.09 31.83
N ALA A 2 -33.07 -11.14 30.93
CA ALA A 2 -32.26 -11.28 29.73
C ALA A 2 -30.77 -11.26 30.04
N VAL A 3 -30.05 -12.22 29.46
CA VAL A 3 -28.58 -12.29 29.46
C VAL A 3 -28.09 -11.28 28.43
N ALA A 4 -27.47 -10.19 28.88
CA ALA A 4 -26.79 -9.25 28.01
C ALA A 4 -25.35 -9.74 27.77
N LEU A 5 -25.14 -10.39 26.63
CA LEU A 5 -23.80 -10.60 26.07
C LEU A 5 -23.34 -9.28 25.44
N ASN A 6 -22.55 -8.50 26.17
CA ASN A 6 -21.87 -7.33 25.61
C ASN A 6 -20.79 -7.81 24.64
N GLY A 7 -21.09 -7.70 23.34
CA GLY A 7 -20.14 -7.97 22.26
C GLY A 7 -18.96 -7.00 22.31
N TYR A 8 -17.77 -7.56 22.50
CA TYR A 8 -16.50 -6.88 22.25
C TYR A 8 -16.34 -6.64 20.75
N GLY A 9 -16.83 -5.51 20.26
CA GLY A 9 -16.40 -4.93 19.00
C GLY A 9 -15.14 -4.12 19.24
N PHE A 10 -13.96 -4.75 19.21
CA PHE A 10 -12.71 -4.00 19.02
C PHE A 10 -12.71 -3.48 17.57
N SER A 11 -13.21 -2.27 17.37
CA SER A 11 -12.87 -1.51 16.18
C SER A 11 -11.38 -1.19 16.27
N TYR A 12 -10.55 -1.98 15.58
CA TYR A 12 -9.23 -1.52 15.16
C TYR A 12 -9.46 -0.41 14.12
N GLN A 13 -9.89 0.76 14.57
CA GLN A 13 -9.61 1.99 13.84
C GLN A 13 -8.09 2.02 13.74
N THR A 14 -7.56 1.72 12.56
CA THR A 14 -6.16 1.90 12.24
C THR A 14 -5.84 3.37 12.50
N MET A 15 -5.36 3.69 13.71
CA MET A 15 -4.74 4.96 13.98
C MET A 15 -3.55 5.02 13.03
N HIS A 16 -3.72 5.72 11.92
CA HIS A 16 -2.58 6.10 11.11
C HIS A 16 -1.71 6.99 12.00
N PRO A 17 -0.50 6.54 12.36
CA PRO A 17 0.34 7.31 13.26
C PRO A 17 0.61 8.69 12.65
N ASN A 18 0.69 9.71 13.50
CA ASN A 18 0.99 11.06 13.05
C ASN A 18 2.38 11.08 12.38
N LYS A 19 2.65 12.04 11.49
CA LYS A 19 3.93 12.22 10.81
C LYS A 19 5.12 12.27 11.77
N ASP A 20 4.92 12.77 12.99
CA ASP A 20 5.97 12.91 14.01
C ASP A 20 6.17 11.64 14.85
N THR A 21 5.28 10.65 14.73
CA THR A 21 5.41 9.35 15.40
C THR A 21 6.62 8.60 14.86
N VAL A 22 7.42 8.05 15.79
CA VAL A 22 8.50 7.13 15.47
C VAL A 22 7.96 5.71 15.47
N ILE A 23 8.20 4.97 14.38
CA ILE A 23 7.82 3.57 14.21
C ILE A 23 9.07 2.70 14.18
N SER A 24 8.94 1.45 14.67
CA SER A 24 10.06 0.51 14.74
C SER A 24 10.62 0.16 13.37
N TRP A 25 9.77 0.17 12.33
CA TRP A 25 10.16 -0.06 10.96
C TRP A 25 9.17 0.61 10.01
N GLY A 26 9.68 1.29 8.99
CA GLY A 26 8.86 1.82 7.89
C GLY A 26 9.54 1.59 6.55
N CYS A 27 8.75 1.51 5.49
CA CYS A 27 9.28 1.29 4.14
C CYS A 27 8.51 2.04 3.06
N VAL A 28 9.18 2.23 1.94
CA VAL A 28 8.59 2.60 0.65
C VAL A 28 8.79 1.42 -0.29
N PHE A 29 7.74 1.04 -1.00
CA PHE A 29 7.76 -0.08 -1.94
C PHE A 29 7.16 0.33 -3.28
N LYS A 30 7.53 -0.44 -4.31
CA LYS A 30 6.95 -0.37 -5.66
C LYS A 30 6.26 -1.70 -5.97
N ILE A 31 5.08 -1.63 -6.55
CA ILE A 31 4.40 -2.74 -7.18
C ILE A 31 4.49 -2.54 -8.69
N THR A 32 4.92 -3.55 -9.43
CA THR A 32 4.82 -3.62 -10.89
C THR A 32 3.73 -4.63 -11.24
N PHE A 33 2.74 -4.20 -12.02
CA PHE A 33 1.57 -4.99 -12.44
C PHE A 33 1.84 -5.73 -13.76
N PRO A 34 1.01 -6.73 -14.14
CA PRO A 34 1.22 -7.50 -15.38
C PRO A 34 1.34 -6.65 -16.66
N ASN A 35 0.67 -5.50 -16.72
CA ASN A 35 0.73 -4.58 -17.86
C ASN A 35 1.96 -3.63 -17.82
N GLY A 36 2.90 -3.84 -16.91
CA GLY A 36 4.10 -3.03 -16.74
C GLY A 36 3.91 -1.72 -15.97
N LYS A 37 2.67 -1.33 -15.65
CA LYS A 37 2.42 -0.12 -14.85
C LYS A 37 2.83 -0.32 -13.40
N ILE A 38 3.13 0.78 -12.73
CA ILE A 38 3.62 0.77 -11.35
C ILE A 38 2.68 1.44 -10.34
N TYR A 39 2.83 1.07 -9.07
CA TYR A 39 2.31 1.81 -7.93
C TYR A 39 3.38 1.92 -6.85
N VAL A 40 3.64 3.14 -6.37
CA VAL A 40 4.54 3.40 -5.25
C VAL A 40 3.70 3.66 -4.00
N GLY A 41 3.99 2.95 -2.93
CA GLY A 41 3.32 3.13 -1.64
C GLY A 41 4.31 3.01 -0.49
N SER A 42 3.81 3.23 0.72
CA SER A 42 4.57 3.09 1.95
C SER A 42 3.83 2.25 2.97
N ASP A 43 4.59 1.67 3.90
CA ASP A 43 4.05 1.07 5.11
C ASP A 43 4.62 1.78 6.33
N THR A 44 3.72 2.36 7.11
CA THR A 44 4.04 3.17 8.30
C THR A 44 3.25 2.75 9.52
N ALA A 45 2.52 1.62 9.45
CA ALA A 45 1.80 1.11 10.61
C ALA A 45 2.79 0.60 11.66
N SER A 46 2.39 0.60 12.94
CA SER A 46 3.19 -0.06 13.99
C SER A 46 3.36 -1.57 13.74
N THR A 47 2.47 -2.17 12.94
CA THR A 47 2.49 -3.56 12.49
C THR A 47 3.09 -3.76 11.09
N ALA A 48 3.66 -2.72 10.47
CA ALA A 48 4.15 -2.74 9.09
C ALA A 48 5.01 -3.97 8.76
N ARG A 49 5.93 -4.34 9.66
CA ARG A 49 6.82 -5.50 9.49
C ARG A 49 6.08 -6.84 9.39
N LEU A 50 4.91 -6.95 10.02
CA LEU A 50 4.05 -8.13 10.01
C LEU A 50 3.08 -8.11 8.81
N ASP A 51 2.62 -6.92 8.42
CA ASP A 51 1.58 -6.77 7.39
C ASP A 51 2.14 -6.64 5.97
N PHE A 52 3.42 -6.28 5.82
CA PHE A 52 4.07 -6.06 4.54
C PHE A 52 3.88 -7.20 3.53
N PHE A 53 3.93 -8.47 3.98
CA PHE A 53 3.81 -9.62 3.08
C PHE A 53 2.39 -9.86 2.56
N LYS A 54 1.37 -9.33 3.26
CA LYS A 54 -0.05 -9.54 2.93
C LYS A 54 -0.61 -8.41 2.07
N TYR A 55 0.04 -7.25 2.07
CA TYR A 55 -0.46 -6.04 1.42
C TYR A 55 0.32 -5.70 0.14
N PHE A 56 -0.39 -5.57 -0.98
CA PHE A 56 0.17 -5.24 -2.30
C PHE A 56 -0.24 -3.85 -2.81
N GLY A 57 -0.41 -2.89 -1.88
CA GLY A 57 -0.79 -1.52 -2.21
C GLY A 57 -2.30 -1.30 -2.33
N SER A 58 -2.71 -0.04 -2.44
CA SER A 58 -4.13 0.35 -2.54
C SER A 58 -4.29 1.55 -3.49
N PRO A 59 -4.16 1.36 -4.82
CA PRO A 59 -4.37 2.39 -5.83
C PRO A 59 -5.87 2.73 -6.01
N ARG A 60 -6.55 3.14 -4.93
CA ARG A 60 -8.02 3.29 -4.87
C ARG A 60 -8.59 4.19 -5.96
N LYS A 61 -7.89 5.29 -6.27
CA LYS A 61 -8.30 6.26 -7.28
C LYS A 61 -8.19 5.72 -8.71
N ALA A 62 -7.36 4.71 -8.95
CA ALA A 62 -7.15 4.10 -10.26
C ALA A 62 -7.94 2.78 -10.44
N LYS A 63 -8.86 2.45 -9.53
CA LYS A 63 -9.60 1.17 -9.55
C LYS A 63 -10.32 0.90 -10.88
N THR A 64 -10.86 1.94 -11.52
CA THR A 64 -11.59 1.81 -12.80
C THR A 64 -10.61 1.52 -13.94
N ASP A 65 -9.50 2.26 -14.02
CA ASP A 65 -8.43 2.04 -14.99
C ASP A 65 -7.87 0.61 -14.86
N MET A 66 -7.61 0.17 -13.63
CA MET A 66 -7.11 -1.17 -13.36
C MET A 66 -8.10 -2.26 -13.76
N LEU A 67 -9.39 -2.09 -13.47
CA LEU A 67 -10.40 -3.06 -13.90
C LEU A 67 -10.47 -3.15 -15.44
N HIS A 68 -10.37 -2.02 -16.13
CA HIS A 68 -10.35 -2.00 -17.59
C HIS A 68 -9.09 -2.65 -18.17
N GLU A 69 -7.93 -2.38 -17.59
CA GLU A 69 -6.62 -2.82 -18.13
C GLU A 69 -6.21 -4.23 -17.70
N LEU A 70 -6.67 -4.69 -16.54
CA LEU A 70 -6.26 -5.96 -15.91
C LEU A 70 -7.44 -6.91 -15.67
N GLY A 71 -8.67 -6.50 -15.94
CA GLY A 71 -9.87 -7.27 -15.61
C GLY A 71 -9.96 -8.64 -16.30
N ALA A 72 -9.30 -8.81 -17.45
CA ALA A 72 -9.25 -10.10 -18.15
C ALA A 72 -8.68 -11.22 -17.27
N TYR A 73 -7.69 -10.93 -16.41
CA TYR A 73 -7.09 -11.91 -15.50
C TYR A 73 -8.09 -12.49 -14.49
N LEU A 74 -9.24 -11.85 -14.27
CA LEU A 74 -10.27 -12.36 -13.36
C LEU A 74 -11.09 -13.51 -13.96
N THR A 75 -11.02 -13.73 -15.28
CA THR A 75 -11.87 -14.72 -15.98
C THR A 75 -11.10 -15.68 -16.87
N THR A 76 -9.84 -15.40 -17.22
CA THR A 76 -9.06 -16.24 -18.13
C THR A 76 -8.35 -17.42 -17.47
N GLY A 77 -8.16 -17.38 -16.14
CA GLY A 77 -7.37 -18.38 -15.42
C GLY A 77 -5.86 -18.20 -15.59
N ASP A 78 -5.43 -17.12 -16.27
CA ASP A 78 -4.02 -16.77 -16.41
C ASP A 78 -3.40 -16.41 -15.05
N ALA A 79 -2.11 -16.70 -14.89
CA ALA A 79 -1.38 -16.32 -13.70
C ALA A 79 -1.31 -14.78 -13.58
N TYR A 80 -1.89 -14.25 -12.50
CA TYR A 80 -1.76 -12.84 -12.14
C TYR A 80 -0.47 -12.63 -11.34
N VAL A 81 0.60 -12.24 -12.04
CA VAL A 81 1.92 -12.02 -11.45
C VAL A 81 2.18 -10.54 -11.24
N LEU A 82 2.55 -10.17 -10.02
CA LEU A 82 3.01 -8.84 -9.67
C LEU A 82 4.38 -8.94 -9.01
N GLN A 83 5.17 -7.87 -9.12
CA GLN A 83 6.45 -7.76 -8.44
C GLN A 83 6.36 -6.68 -7.37
N LYS A 84 6.69 -7.01 -6.12
CA LYS A 84 6.80 -6.05 -5.01
C LYS A 84 8.27 -5.86 -4.64
N GLU A 85 8.75 -4.63 -4.75
CA GLU A 85 10.15 -4.25 -4.50
C GLU A 85 10.21 -3.24 -3.35
N ILE A 86 11.11 -3.43 -2.39
CA ILE A 86 11.42 -2.42 -1.37
C ILE A 86 12.36 -1.40 -2.00
N LEU A 87 11.92 -0.14 -2.09
CA LEU A 87 12.73 0.97 -2.60
C LEU A 87 13.54 1.64 -1.49
N TYR A 88 12.98 1.65 -0.29
CA TYR A 88 13.60 2.23 0.90
C TYR A 88 13.02 1.58 2.15
N ALA A 89 13.83 1.36 3.17
CA ALA A 89 13.38 0.92 4.48
C ALA A 89 14.30 1.46 5.56
N GLN A 90 13.73 1.73 6.73
CA GLN A 90 14.48 2.21 7.88
C GLN A 90 13.83 1.73 9.18
N GLU A 91 14.66 1.42 10.18
CA GLU A 91 14.23 1.16 11.55
C GLU A 91 14.22 2.44 12.39
N ASN A 92 13.35 2.50 13.41
CA ASN A 92 13.23 3.65 14.33
C ASN A 92 13.10 5.00 13.61
N VAL A 93 12.18 5.06 12.65
CA VAL A 93 12.03 6.18 11.70
C VAL A 93 10.74 6.95 11.97
N LYS A 94 10.73 8.25 11.68
CA LYS A 94 9.48 9.03 11.71
C LYS A 94 8.62 8.69 10.50
N VAL A 95 7.32 8.56 10.74
CA VAL A 95 6.32 8.36 9.67
C VAL A 95 6.47 9.39 8.55
N GLY A 96 6.65 10.66 8.91
CA GLY A 96 6.81 11.76 7.95
C GLY A 96 8.04 11.64 7.06
N ASP A 97 9.11 11.02 7.52
CA ASP A 97 10.31 10.78 6.70
C ASP A 97 10.04 9.70 5.64
N ILE A 98 9.35 8.62 6.00
CA ILE A 98 8.95 7.59 5.04
C ILE A 98 8.00 8.16 3.98
N LEU A 99 7.00 8.95 4.39
CA LEU A 99 6.08 9.60 3.46
C LEU A 99 6.80 10.58 2.52
N ARG A 100 7.81 11.31 3.03
CA ARG A 100 8.63 12.20 2.19
C ARG A 100 9.41 11.41 1.13
N VAL A 101 10.01 10.27 1.51
CA VAL A 101 10.73 9.40 0.57
C VAL A 101 9.77 8.78 -0.45
N GLU A 102 8.55 8.39 -0.05
CA GLU A 102 7.52 7.90 -0.96
C GLU A 102 7.20 8.94 -2.04
N GLN A 103 6.97 10.21 -1.66
CA GLN A 103 6.69 11.27 -2.63
C GLN A 103 7.87 11.53 -3.58
N GLN A 104 9.10 11.38 -3.11
CA GLN A 104 10.30 11.47 -3.96
C GLN A 104 10.30 10.36 -5.02
N TYR A 105 10.00 9.11 -4.65
CA TYR A 105 9.92 8.01 -5.60
C TYR A 105 8.73 8.11 -6.55
N ILE A 106 7.57 8.55 -6.08
CA ILE A 106 6.40 8.81 -6.95
C ILE A 106 6.78 9.80 -8.06
N LYS A 107 7.52 10.86 -7.73
CA LYS A 107 7.98 11.86 -8.69
C LYS A 107 9.07 11.30 -9.61
N ALA A 108 10.10 10.66 -9.05
CA ALA A 108 11.25 10.17 -9.80
C ALA A 108 10.87 9.07 -10.81
N LEU A 109 9.89 8.24 -10.49
CA LEU A 109 9.39 7.17 -11.36
C LEU A 109 8.19 7.61 -12.22
N ASN A 110 7.79 8.87 -12.13
CA ASN A 110 6.59 9.42 -12.79
C ASN A 110 5.33 8.57 -12.55
N ALA A 111 5.18 7.99 -11.36
CA ALA A 111 4.12 7.01 -11.06
C ALA A 111 2.69 7.60 -11.09
N LYS A 112 2.57 8.93 -11.15
CA LYS A 112 1.29 9.65 -11.30
C LYS A 112 0.79 9.74 -12.73
N ASP A 113 1.68 9.62 -13.72
CA ASP A 113 1.30 9.59 -15.12
C ASP A 113 0.49 8.32 -15.41
N PRO A 114 -0.77 8.42 -15.87
CA PRO A 114 -1.61 7.25 -16.13
C PRO A 114 -1.05 6.26 -17.14
N SER A 115 -0.13 6.68 -18.01
CA SER A 115 0.56 5.78 -18.94
C SER A 115 1.65 4.94 -18.26
N ILE A 116 2.15 5.39 -17.10
CA ILE A 116 3.27 4.75 -16.37
C ILE A 116 2.79 4.07 -15.09
N GLY A 117 1.84 4.65 -14.36
CA GLY A 117 1.47 4.14 -13.04
C GLY A 117 0.06 4.49 -12.57
N TYR A 118 -0.25 4.00 -11.37
CA TYR A 118 -1.56 4.06 -10.74
C TYR A 118 -1.63 4.99 -9.52
N ASN A 119 -0.57 5.74 -9.20
CA ASN A 119 -0.64 6.79 -8.18
C ASN A 119 -1.49 7.96 -8.69
N ARG A 120 -2.33 8.56 -7.84
CA ARG A 120 -3.21 9.70 -8.16
C ARG A 120 -3.48 10.57 -6.93
#